data_AF-A0A352BHC4-F1
#
_entry.id   AF-A0A352BHC4-F1
#
_cell.length_a   1.000
_cell.length_b   1.000
_cell.length_c   1.000
_cell.angle_alpha   90.00
_cell.angle_beta   90.00
_cell.angle_gamma   90.00
#
_symmetry.space_group_name_H-M   'P 1'
#
loop_
_entity.id
_entity.type
_entity.pdbx_description
1 polymer ?
#
loop_
_entity_poly.entity_id
_entity_poly.type
_entity_poly.pdbx_seq_one_letter_code
_entity_poly.pdbx_strand_id
1 'polypeptide(L)'
;MKEYFQMFARAFDFKGRSTIREFWLAMLFNLVADVFFALIALPFIGDLNIYLIAYESLTALYGFLVFVPMLSLATRRLRDTGRSGWNVLLALFFPIGFVILIVYLCQPSGFGVKAWVANPDGEGKTFEQLKKEIEEQNAQTYGDPNDITDVDYKIDKSEQKEQKQPEKLEQQKDTNDTGNLEHQKMLEQKKMEYKKKRIAELESLKQEGKISDEEYSEMVSKILNEK
;
A
#
# COMPACT_ATOMS: atom_id res chain seq x y z
N MET A 1 2.87 9.46 12.33
CA MET A 1 3.73 10.67 12.21
C MET A 1 4.71 10.57 11.04
N LYS A 2 5.32 9.40 10.76
CA LYS A 2 6.26 9.21 9.64
C LYS A 2 5.62 9.48 8.27
N GLU A 3 4.32 9.24 8.16
CA GLU A 3 3.52 9.34 6.93
C GLU A 3 3.38 10.79 6.45
N TYR A 4 3.24 11.75 7.37
CA TYR A 4 3.17 13.17 7.03
C TYR A 4 4.53 13.71 6.56
N PHE A 5 5.63 13.28 7.17
CA PHE A 5 6.97 13.59 6.65
C PHE A 5 7.24 12.96 5.29
N GLN A 6 6.73 11.74 5.05
CA GLN A 6 6.84 11.09 3.74
C GLN A 6 6.09 11.83 2.64
N MET A 7 4.98 12.51 2.95
CA MET A 7 4.29 13.38 2.01
C MET A 7 5.21 14.51 1.50
N PHE A 8 5.93 15.20 2.40
CA PHE A 8 6.89 16.23 2.00
C PHE A 8 8.13 15.65 1.32
N ALA A 9 8.68 14.56 1.86
CA ALA A 9 9.88 13.92 1.30
C ALA A 9 9.64 13.38 -0.12
N ARG A 10 8.41 12.93 -0.40
CA ARG A 10 8.02 12.44 -1.72
C ARG A 10 7.21 13.48 -2.48
N ALA A 11 7.20 14.76 -2.12
CA ALA A 11 6.35 15.76 -2.80
C ALA A 11 6.58 15.79 -4.33
N PHE A 12 7.78 15.50 -4.81
CA PHE A 12 8.14 15.55 -6.23
C PHE A 12 8.16 14.18 -6.94
N ASP A 13 7.85 13.07 -6.25
CA ASP A 13 7.90 11.72 -6.84
C ASP A 13 6.57 11.36 -7.54
N PHE A 14 6.30 11.84 -8.74
CA PHE A 14 5.00 11.57 -9.38
C PHE A 14 4.77 10.11 -9.85
N LYS A 15 5.71 9.18 -9.61
CA LYS A 15 5.65 7.81 -10.14
C LYS A 15 5.34 6.74 -9.09
N GLY A 16 5.49 7.05 -7.80
CA GLY A 16 5.17 6.12 -6.71
C GLY A 16 3.68 5.76 -6.59
N ARG A 17 3.39 4.71 -5.80
CA ARG A 17 2.05 4.40 -5.31
C ARG A 17 1.82 5.04 -3.94
N SER A 18 0.57 5.43 -3.67
CA SER A 18 0.18 5.94 -2.35
C SER A 18 -0.98 5.13 -1.80
N THR A 19 -0.94 4.82 -0.51
CA THR A 19 -2.03 4.07 0.14
C THR A 19 -3.22 4.98 0.44
N ILE A 20 -4.41 4.38 0.65
CA ILE A 20 -5.60 5.13 1.07
C ILE A 20 -5.36 5.86 2.38
N ARG A 21 -4.68 5.17 3.29
CA ARG A 21 -4.33 5.69 4.60
C ARG A 21 -3.43 6.93 4.52
N GLU A 22 -2.39 6.92 3.69
CA GLU A 22 -1.48 8.07 3.54
C GLU A 22 -2.21 9.33 3.08
N PHE A 23 -3.10 9.20 2.09
CA PHE A 23 -3.87 10.33 1.58
C PHE A 23 -4.78 10.93 2.65
N TRP A 24 -5.56 10.09 3.35
CA TRP A 24 -6.50 10.57 4.37
C TRP A 24 -5.81 11.08 5.63
N LEU A 25 -4.68 10.48 6.02
CA LEU A 25 -3.88 11.02 7.12
C LEU A 25 -3.34 12.40 6.76
N ALA A 26 -2.83 12.58 5.54
CA ALA A 26 -2.36 13.87 5.08
C ALA A 26 -3.50 14.92 5.07
N MET A 27 -4.69 14.57 4.56
CA MET A 27 -5.87 15.44 4.65
C MET A 27 -6.25 15.77 6.09
N LEU A 28 -6.20 14.79 7.00
CA LEU A 28 -6.49 15.01 8.42
C LEU A 28 -5.47 15.97 9.07
N PHE A 29 -4.18 15.85 8.75
CA PHE A 29 -3.18 16.78 9.25
C PHE A 29 -3.39 18.20 8.72
N ASN A 30 -3.79 18.37 7.46
CA ASN A 30 -4.16 19.67 6.91
C ASN A 30 -5.38 20.26 7.66
N LEU A 31 -6.38 19.43 7.96
CA LEU A 31 -7.54 19.86 8.76
C LEU A 31 -7.15 20.29 10.17
N VAL A 32 -6.26 19.55 10.83
CA VAL A 32 -5.74 19.91 12.17
C VAL A 32 -4.93 21.20 12.12
N ALA A 33 -4.11 21.40 11.08
CA ALA A 33 -3.36 22.64 10.88
C ALA A 33 -4.29 23.83 10.67
N ASP A 34 -5.36 23.67 9.88
CA ASP A 34 -6.37 24.70 9.66
C ASP A 34 -7.09 25.11 10.96
N VAL A 35 -7.54 24.12 11.74
CA VAL A 35 -8.11 24.38 13.08
C VAL A 35 -7.09 25.11 13.97
N PHE A 36 -5.82 24.72 13.93
CA PHE A 36 -4.77 25.37 14.70
C PHE A 36 -4.57 26.84 14.30
N PHE A 37 -4.62 27.17 13.00
CA PHE A 37 -4.57 28.56 12.54
C PHE A 37 -5.80 29.35 12.98
N ALA A 38 -6.99 28.75 12.94
CA ALA A 38 -8.21 29.36 13.46
C ALA A 38 -8.07 29.67 14.97
N LEU A 39 -7.47 28.77 15.75
CA LEU A 39 -7.19 28.98 17.18
C LEU A 39 -6.20 30.13 17.42
N ILE A 40 -5.17 30.27 16.59
CA ILE A 40 -4.22 31.40 16.66
C ILE A 40 -4.92 32.73 16.35
N ALA A 41 -5.87 32.72 15.42
CA ALA A 41 -6.62 33.92 15.04
C ALA A 41 -7.73 34.31 16.05
N LEU A 42 -8.19 33.38 16.91
CA LEU A 42 -9.26 33.60 17.89
C LEU A 42 -9.15 34.89 18.72
N PRO A 43 -7.97 35.33 19.21
CA PRO A 43 -7.85 36.56 19.99
C PRO A 43 -8.35 37.81 19.25
N PHE A 44 -8.37 37.78 17.92
CA PHE A 44 -8.79 38.90 17.08
C PHE A 44 -10.28 38.86 16.72
N ILE A 45 -11.07 37.90 17.23
CA ILE A 45 -12.47 37.71 16.83
C ILE A 45 -13.39 38.91 17.13
N GLY A 46 -12.95 39.83 18.00
CA GLY A 46 -13.64 41.10 18.26
C GLY A 46 -13.59 42.11 17.11
N ASP A 47 -12.62 41.97 16.20
CA ASP A 47 -12.54 42.72 14.95
C ASP A 47 -12.42 41.74 13.78
N LEU A 48 -13.53 41.59 13.06
CA LEU A 48 -13.62 40.61 11.97
C LEU A 48 -12.58 40.86 10.87
N ASN A 49 -12.19 42.11 10.60
CA ASN A 49 -11.19 42.39 9.56
C ASN A 49 -9.81 41.90 9.98
N ILE A 50 -9.43 42.16 11.23
CA ILE A 50 -8.13 41.73 11.78
C ILE A 50 -8.10 40.20 11.89
N TYR A 51 -9.21 39.58 12.33
CA TYR A 51 -9.36 38.12 12.37
C TYR A 51 -9.14 37.49 10.99
N LEU A 52 -9.86 37.98 9.97
CA LEU A 52 -9.76 37.45 8.61
C LEU A 52 -8.36 37.61 8.05
N ILE A 53 -7.74 38.79 8.20
CA ILE A 53 -6.37 39.02 7.74
C ILE A 53 -5.40 38.04 8.41
N ALA A 54 -5.49 37.85 9.74
CA ALA A 54 -4.62 36.93 10.46
C ALA A 54 -4.81 35.47 10.02
N TYR A 55 -6.06 35.01 9.94
CA TYR A 55 -6.39 33.64 9.56
C TYR A 55 -6.04 33.34 8.10
N GLU A 56 -6.46 34.21 7.16
CA GLU A 56 -6.22 34.01 5.73
C GLU A 56 -4.74 34.09 5.38
N SER A 57 -3.97 35.00 6.01
CA SER A 57 -2.53 35.11 5.74
C SER A 57 -1.77 33.84 6.14
N LEU A 58 -2.07 33.29 7.33
CA LEU A 58 -1.48 32.04 7.82
C LEU A 58 -1.87 30.86 6.94
N THR A 59 -3.16 30.75 6.63
CA THR A 59 -3.71 29.65 5.84
C THR A 59 -3.23 29.70 4.39
N ALA A 60 -3.10 30.88 3.79
CA ALA A 60 -2.55 31.05 2.45
C ALA A 60 -1.07 30.63 2.39
N LEU A 61 -0.25 31.07 3.35
CA LEU A 61 1.17 30.72 3.40
C LEU A 61 1.36 29.20 3.57
N TYR A 62 0.63 28.58 4.49
CA TYR A 62 0.63 27.13 4.63
C TYR A 62 0.13 26.45 3.36
N GLY A 63 -0.97 26.93 2.79
CA GLY A 63 -1.56 26.45 1.55
C GLY A 63 -0.54 26.33 0.41
N PHE A 64 0.31 27.34 0.21
CA PHE A 64 1.39 27.27 -0.79
C PHE A 64 2.41 26.16 -0.51
N LEU A 65 2.76 25.91 0.75
CA LEU A 65 3.69 24.85 1.13
C LEU A 65 3.11 23.45 0.90
N VAL A 66 1.83 23.24 1.22
CA VAL A 66 1.17 21.94 1.05
C VAL A 66 0.55 21.72 -0.34
N PHE A 67 0.44 22.76 -1.17
CA PHE A 67 -0.17 22.66 -2.50
C PHE A 67 0.51 21.62 -3.39
N VAL A 68 1.83 21.70 -3.54
CA VAL A 68 2.62 20.77 -4.38
C VAL A 68 2.53 19.32 -3.89
N PRO A 69 2.79 19.00 -2.60
CA PRO A 69 2.68 17.63 -2.12
C PRO A 69 1.25 17.09 -2.21
N MET A 70 0.22 17.89 -1.93
CA MET A 70 -1.19 17.48 -2.11
C MET A 70 -1.49 17.13 -3.57
N LEU A 71 -1.03 17.95 -4.52
CA LEU A 71 -1.20 17.71 -5.94
C LEU A 71 -0.52 16.39 -6.37
N SER A 72 0.69 16.15 -5.87
CA SER A 72 1.45 14.91 -6.12
C SER A 72 0.75 13.67 -5.57
N LEU A 73 0.23 13.74 -4.34
CA LEU A 73 -0.55 12.65 -3.73
C LEU A 73 -1.85 12.38 -4.49
N ALA A 74 -2.62 13.42 -4.81
CA ALA A 74 -3.89 13.27 -5.51
C ALA A 74 -3.70 12.69 -6.92
N THR A 75 -2.67 13.13 -7.66
CA THR A 75 -2.34 12.59 -9.00
C THR A 75 -1.94 11.12 -8.96
N ARG A 76 -1.17 10.67 -7.95
CA ARG A 76 -0.87 9.24 -7.75
C ARG A 76 -2.11 8.43 -7.46
N ARG A 77 -2.97 8.90 -6.54
CA ARG A 77 -4.17 8.17 -6.15
C ARG A 77 -5.19 8.08 -7.29
N LEU A 78 -5.35 9.14 -8.06
CA LEU A 78 -6.17 9.09 -9.28
C LEU A 78 -5.63 8.03 -10.25
N ARG A 79 -4.31 7.96 -10.45
CA ARG A 79 -3.69 6.94 -11.29
C ARG A 79 -3.86 5.53 -10.72
N ASP A 80 -3.76 5.37 -9.40
CA ASP A 80 -3.98 4.08 -8.70
C ASP A 80 -5.44 3.60 -8.80
N THR A 81 -6.40 4.51 -9.00
CA THR A 81 -7.80 4.17 -9.31
C THR A 81 -8.06 3.89 -10.78
N GLY A 82 -7.04 3.91 -11.64
CA GLY A 82 -7.16 3.70 -13.09
C GLY A 82 -7.67 4.92 -13.87
N ARG A 83 -7.60 6.12 -13.28
CA ARG A 83 -8.01 7.38 -13.92
C ARG A 83 -6.80 8.22 -14.34
N SER A 84 -7.00 9.13 -15.28
CA SER A 84 -5.98 10.10 -15.66
C SER A 84 -5.66 11.04 -14.49
N GLY A 85 -4.38 11.36 -14.29
CA GLY A 85 -3.95 12.32 -13.26
C GLY A 85 -4.47 13.74 -13.50
N TRP A 86 -4.89 14.04 -14.73
CA TRP A 86 -5.51 15.31 -15.11
C TRP A 86 -6.86 15.56 -14.43
N ASN A 87 -7.53 14.51 -13.94
CA ASN A 87 -8.78 14.67 -13.18
C ASN A 87 -8.60 15.46 -11.88
N VAL A 88 -7.36 15.70 -11.43
CA VAL A 88 -7.08 16.63 -10.33
C VAL A 88 -7.54 18.06 -10.64
N LEU A 89 -7.57 18.46 -11.93
CA LEU A 89 -8.07 19.77 -12.35
C LEU A 89 -9.57 19.94 -12.09
N LEU A 90 -10.31 18.87 -11.85
CA LEU A 90 -11.72 18.96 -11.41
C LEU A 90 -11.85 19.72 -10.08
N ALA A 91 -10.79 19.79 -9.28
CA ALA A 91 -10.76 20.63 -8.07
C ALA A 91 -11.01 22.12 -8.35
N LEU A 92 -10.66 22.62 -9.55
CA LEU A 92 -10.91 24.03 -9.94
C LEU A 92 -12.40 24.32 -10.13
N PHE A 93 -13.20 23.31 -10.44
CA PHE A 93 -14.64 23.45 -10.70
C PHE A 93 -15.45 23.26 -9.42
N PHE A 94 -15.18 24.06 -8.40
CA PHE A 94 -15.94 24.04 -7.15
C PHE A 94 -17.39 24.51 -7.38
N PRO A 95 -18.42 23.86 -6.79
CA PRO A 95 -18.35 22.73 -5.86
C PRO A 95 -18.41 21.35 -6.52
N ILE A 96 -18.97 21.24 -7.73
CA ILE A 96 -19.32 19.94 -8.35
C ILE A 96 -18.08 19.09 -8.63
N GLY A 97 -17.05 19.67 -9.23
CA GLY A 97 -15.81 18.98 -9.56
C GLY A 97 -15.03 18.55 -8.31
N PHE A 98 -15.13 19.31 -7.21
CA PHE A 98 -14.52 18.96 -5.93
C PHE A 98 -15.18 17.72 -5.32
N VAL A 99 -16.51 17.63 -5.33
CA VAL A 99 -17.24 16.45 -4.83
C VAL A 99 -16.88 15.21 -5.65
N ILE A 100 -16.87 15.31 -6.98
CA ILE A 100 -16.47 14.20 -7.87
C ILE A 100 -15.05 13.73 -7.56
N LEU A 101 -14.13 14.68 -7.34
CA LEU A 101 -12.74 14.37 -7.02
C LEU A 101 -12.63 13.63 -5.68
N ILE A 102 -13.36 14.05 -4.65
CA ILE A 102 -13.41 13.34 -3.36
C ILE A 102 -13.88 11.90 -3.56
N VAL A 103 -14.96 11.69 -4.32
CA VAL A 103 -15.47 10.34 -4.62
C VAL A 103 -14.39 9.47 -5.25
N TYR A 104 -13.61 10.03 -6.19
CA TYR A 104 -12.50 9.29 -6.81
C TYR A 104 -11.39 8.96 -5.82
N LEU A 105 -11.05 9.88 -4.90
CA LEU A 105 -9.99 9.69 -3.92
C LEU A 105 -10.38 8.70 -2.80
N CYS A 106 -11.68 8.52 -2.55
CA CYS A 106 -12.25 7.50 -1.66
C CYS A 106 -12.17 6.07 -2.22
N GLN A 107 -12.03 5.90 -3.54
CA GLN A 107 -12.11 4.57 -4.16
C GLN A 107 -10.87 3.71 -3.88
N PRO A 108 -11.04 2.37 -3.75
CA PRO A 108 -9.93 1.45 -3.59
C PRO A 108 -9.05 1.37 -4.85
N SER A 109 -7.76 1.15 -4.66
CA SER A 109 -6.82 0.93 -5.77
C SER A 109 -7.25 -0.31 -6.56
N GLY A 110 -7.28 -0.17 -7.89
CA GLY A 110 -7.74 -1.24 -8.79
C GLY A 110 -9.23 -1.21 -9.16
N PHE A 111 -10.04 -0.25 -8.68
CA PHE A 111 -11.42 -0.08 -9.18
C PHE A 111 -11.43 0.13 -10.70
N GLY A 112 -10.48 0.90 -11.25
CA GLY A 112 -10.39 1.13 -12.70
C GLY A 112 -9.77 0.00 -13.53
N VAL A 113 -9.01 -0.95 -12.94
CA VAL A 113 -8.49 -2.12 -13.69
C VAL A 113 -9.44 -3.31 -13.55
N LYS A 114 -10.02 -3.54 -12.37
CA LYS A 114 -10.99 -4.62 -12.18
C LYS A 114 -12.33 -4.34 -12.87
N ALA A 115 -12.70 -3.07 -13.06
CA ALA A 115 -13.88 -2.71 -13.86
C ALA A 115 -13.62 -2.69 -15.38
N TRP A 116 -12.37 -2.54 -15.85
CA TRP A 116 -12.03 -2.51 -17.28
C TRP A 116 -11.46 -3.83 -17.84
N VAL A 117 -10.89 -4.69 -16.99
CA VAL A 117 -10.59 -6.09 -17.35
C VAL A 117 -11.88 -6.93 -17.34
N ALA A 118 -12.98 -6.40 -16.82
CA ALA A 118 -14.33 -6.87 -17.12
C ALA A 118 -14.74 -6.36 -18.53
N ASN A 119 -14.21 -7.04 -19.55
CA ASN A 119 -14.63 -7.00 -20.96
C ASN A 119 -14.54 -5.65 -21.72
N PRO A 120 -13.70 -5.55 -22.79
CA PRO A 120 -13.69 -4.41 -23.70
C PRO A 120 -14.99 -4.21 -24.52
N ASP A 121 -15.93 -5.15 -24.41
CA ASP A 121 -17.21 -5.29 -25.11
C ASP A 121 -18.43 -4.95 -24.24
N GLY A 122 -18.23 -4.54 -22.98
CA GLY A 122 -19.32 -4.02 -22.12
C GLY A 122 -20.24 -5.07 -21.50
N GLU A 123 -20.05 -6.36 -21.78
CA GLU A 123 -20.74 -7.46 -21.12
C GLU A 123 -19.83 -8.14 -20.09
N GLY A 124 -19.49 -7.44 -19.00
CA GLY A 124 -18.66 -8.02 -17.94
C GLY A 124 -19.35 -9.22 -17.27
N LYS A 125 -18.71 -10.40 -17.31
CA LYS A 125 -19.19 -11.56 -16.55
C LYS A 125 -19.19 -11.26 -15.05
N THR A 126 -20.33 -11.47 -14.39
CA THR A 126 -20.48 -11.28 -12.94
C THR A 126 -19.56 -12.26 -12.19
N PHE A 127 -19.18 -11.96 -10.95
CA PHE A 127 -18.35 -12.84 -10.10
C PHE A 127 -18.83 -14.30 -10.10
N GLU A 128 -20.14 -14.52 -10.07
CA GLU A 128 -20.76 -15.85 -10.14
C GLU A 128 -20.51 -16.57 -11.47
N GLN A 129 -20.50 -15.84 -12.59
CA GLN A 129 -20.24 -16.41 -13.92
C GLN A 129 -18.77 -16.79 -14.07
N LEU A 130 -17.85 -15.97 -13.55
CA LEU A 130 -16.41 -16.28 -13.53
C LEU A 130 -16.10 -17.47 -12.63
N LYS A 131 -16.75 -17.56 -11.46
CA LYS A 131 -16.58 -18.70 -10.56
C LYS A 131 -17.01 -20.01 -11.24
N LYS A 132 -18.14 -19.98 -11.94
CA LYS A 132 -18.67 -21.13 -12.67
C LYS A 132 -17.79 -21.55 -13.84
N GLU A 133 -17.24 -20.59 -14.58
CA GLU A 133 -16.31 -20.83 -15.69
C GLU A 133 -14.97 -21.40 -15.20
N ILE A 134 -14.46 -20.92 -14.06
CA ILE A 134 -13.26 -21.49 -13.42
C ILE A 134 -13.55 -22.91 -12.90
N GLU A 135 -14.72 -23.17 -12.32
CA GLU A 135 -15.14 -24.52 -11.91
C GLU A 135 -15.26 -25.47 -13.10
N GLU A 136 -15.84 -25.03 -14.22
CA GLU A 136 -15.92 -25.82 -15.47
C GLU A 136 -14.53 -26.07 -16.09
N GLN A 137 -13.65 -25.07 -16.10
CA GLN A 137 -12.28 -25.26 -16.59
C GLN A 137 -11.43 -26.16 -15.68
N ASN A 138 -11.61 -26.06 -14.36
CA ASN A 138 -10.95 -26.95 -13.41
C ASN A 138 -11.49 -28.38 -13.51
N ALA A 139 -12.79 -28.58 -13.73
CA ALA A 139 -13.38 -29.90 -13.96
C ALA A 139 -12.85 -30.57 -15.24
N GLN A 140 -12.56 -29.78 -16.29
CA GLN A 140 -11.93 -30.29 -17.52
C GLN A 140 -10.44 -30.61 -17.35
N THR A 141 -9.74 -29.93 -16.44
CA THR A 141 -8.29 -30.10 -16.25
C THR A 141 -7.95 -31.15 -15.18
N TYR A 142 -8.79 -31.32 -14.16
CA TYR A 142 -8.52 -32.17 -12.99
C TYR A 142 -9.58 -33.24 -12.69
N GLY A 143 -10.68 -33.33 -13.44
CA GLY A 143 -11.76 -34.28 -13.14
C GLY A 143 -12.58 -33.89 -11.90
N ASP A 144 -13.67 -34.63 -11.63
CA ASP A 144 -14.63 -34.36 -10.55
C ASP A 144 -13.90 -34.18 -9.19
N PRO A 145 -14.09 -33.05 -8.48
CA PRO A 145 -13.48 -32.81 -7.17
C PRO A 145 -13.81 -33.86 -6.10
N ASN A 146 -14.86 -34.67 -6.31
CA ASN A 146 -15.24 -35.75 -5.39
C ASN A 146 -14.49 -37.07 -5.62
N ASP A 147 -13.67 -37.17 -6.68
CA ASP A 147 -12.85 -38.36 -6.98
C ASP A 147 -11.40 -38.23 -6.47
N ILE A 148 -11.08 -37.12 -5.79
CA ILE A 148 -9.80 -36.94 -5.10
C ILE A 148 -9.93 -37.53 -3.69
N THR A 149 -10.00 -38.85 -3.60
CA THR A 149 -9.56 -39.57 -2.42
C THR A 149 -8.06 -39.83 -2.60
N ASP A 150 -7.23 -39.35 -1.67
CA ASP A 150 -5.78 -39.67 -1.55
C ASP A 150 -4.76 -38.66 -2.10
N VAL A 151 -4.92 -37.36 -1.79
CA VAL A 151 -3.73 -36.50 -1.60
C VAL A 151 -3.80 -35.80 -0.25
N ASP A 152 -3.05 -36.39 0.68
CA ASP A 152 -2.95 -36.11 2.11
C ASP A 152 -2.33 -34.71 2.37
N TYR A 153 -3.16 -33.67 2.49
CA TYR A 153 -2.73 -32.37 3.02
C TYR A 153 -2.93 -32.35 4.54
N LYS A 154 -2.02 -33.02 5.27
CA LYS A 154 -1.89 -32.85 6.74
C LYS A 154 -1.43 -31.44 7.06
N ILE A 155 -2.39 -30.56 7.37
CA ILE A 155 -2.12 -29.34 8.11
C ILE A 155 -1.95 -29.74 9.57
N ASP A 156 -0.71 -29.80 10.04
CA ASP A 156 -0.40 -29.93 11.47
C ASP A 156 -0.88 -28.68 12.21
N LYS A 157 -1.97 -28.84 12.97
CA LYS A 157 -2.63 -27.78 13.76
C LYS A 157 -1.94 -27.50 15.10
N SER A 158 -0.71 -27.98 15.33
CA SER A 158 0.00 -27.76 16.60
C SER A 158 0.62 -26.36 16.78
N GLU A 159 0.79 -25.56 15.72
CA GLU A 159 1.47 -24.25 15.84
C GLU A 159 0.56 -23.02 16.11
N GLN A 160 -0.77 -23.17 16.20
CA GLN A 160 -1.66 -22.04 16.49
C GLN A 160 -1.89 -21.72 17.98
N LYS A 161 -1.06 -22.26 18.88
CA LYS A 161 -1.16 -22.03 20.33
C LYS A 161 0.03 -21.30 20.95
N GLU A 162 0.65 -20.35 20.26
CA GLU A 162 1.58 -19.44 20.97
C GLU A 162 1.75 -18.08 20.31
N GLN A 163 0.69 -17.27 20.29
CA GLN A 163 0.82 -15.81 20.23
C GLN A 163 -0.25 -15.17 21.12
N LYS A 164 -0.05 -15.32 22.44
CA LYS A 164 -0.65 -14.40 23.41
C LYS A 164 0.02 -13.03 23.24
N GLN A 165 -0.81 -12.03 23.01
CA GLN A 165 -0.49 -10.63 23.17
C GLN A 165 -0.01 -10.35 24.61
N PRO A 166 1.19 -9.77 24.83
CA PRO A 166 1.49 -9.16 26.11
C PRO A 166 1.07 -7.69 26.03
N GLU A 167 -0.09 -7.44 26.63
CA GLU A 167 -0.40 -6.18 27.28
C GLU A 167 0.67 -5.90 28.36
N LYS A 168 1.40 -4.77 28.21
CA LYS A 168 1.79 -3.88 29.31
C LYS A 168 2.42 -2.60 28.77
N LEU A 169 1.74 -1.49 29.09
CA LEU A 169 2.23 -0.14 29.09
C LEU A 169 3.39 0.02 30.10
N GLU A 170 4.26 0.98 29.78
CA GLU A 170 5.26 1.64 30.64
C GLU A 170 6.55 0.87 30.95
N GLN A 171 7.63 1.23 30.23
CA GLN A 171 8.79 1.97 30.77
C GLN A 171 9.92 2.07 29.72
N GLN A 172 10.74 3.12 29.83
CA GLN A 172 12.02 3.40 29.12
C GLN A 172 11.86 3.83 27.64
N LYS A 173 11.83 5.13 27.29
CA LYS A 173 12.94 6.12 27.37
C LYS A 173 14.31 5.49 27.08
N ASP A 174 14.91 5.98 25.99
CA ASP A 174 16.30 5.82 25.55
C ASP A 174 16.69 4.52 24.84
N THR A 175 16.31 4.32 23.56
CA THR A 175 16.98 3.36 22.63
C THR A 175 16.48 3.52 21.17
N ASN A 176 16.51 4.73 20.60
CA ASN A 176 16.13 4.91 19.18
C ASN A 176 17.16 4.36 18.16
N ASP A 177 18.32 3.85 18.61
CA ASP A 177 19.35 3.28 17.73
C ASP A 177 19.44 1.74 17.79
N THR A 178 19.05 1.10 18.89
CA THR A 178 19.23 -0.34 19.09
C THR A 178 18.12 -1.18 18.44
N GLY A 179 16.88 -0.68 18.42
CA GLY A 179 15.74 -1.38 17.80
C GLY A 179 15.83 -1.48 16.28
N ASN A 180 16.51 -0.54 15.62
CA ASN A 180 16.77 -0.60 14.18
C ASN A 180 17.82 -1.68 13.85
N LEU A 181 18.84 -1.84 14.71
CA LEU A 181 19.90 -2.83 14.53
C LEU A 181 19.40 -4.27 14.74
N GLU A 182 18.55 -4.52 15.73
CA GLU A 182 17.98 -5.86 15.95
C GLU A 182 17.00 -6.26 14.85
N HIS A 183 16.18 -5.32 14.38
CA HIS A 183 15.28 -5.58 13.25
C HIS A 183 16.06 -5.87 11.97
N GLN A 184 17.16 -5.15 11.71
CA GLN A 184 18.05 -5.43 10.58
C GLN A 184 18.73 -6.80 10.70
N LYS A 185 19.24 -7.14 11.89
CA LYS A 185 19.82 -8.47 12.15
C LYS A 185 18.81 -9.60 11.92
N MET A 186 17.56 -9.41 12.36
CA MET A 186 16.49 -10.38 12.14
C MET A 186 16.17 -10.56 10.65
N LEU A 187 16.09 -9.46 9.88
CA LEU A 187 15.82 -9.53 8.44
C LEU A 187 16.96 -10.22 7.68
N GLU A 188 18.20 -9.92 8.02
CA GLU A 188 19.37 -10.59 7.43
C GLU A 188 19.42 -12.08 7.77
N GLN A 189 19.07 -12.47 9.00
CA GLN A 189 18.94 -13.88 9.38
C GLN A 189 17.87 -14.61 8.55
N LYS A 190 16.69 -14.01 8.40
CA LYS A 190 15.61 -14.58 7.58
C LYS A 190 16.01 -14.70 6.10
N LYS A 191 16.70 -13.71 5.55
CA LYS A 191 17.25 -13.77 4.18
C LYS A 191 18.24 -14.93 4.04
N MET A 192 19.15 -15.09 5.00
CA MET A 192 20.14 -16.18 4.97
C MET A 192 19.50 -17.56 5.10
N GLU A 193 18.46 -17.69 5.93
CA GLU A 193 17.71 -18.93 6.05
C GLU A 193 16.99 -19.29 4.74
N TYR A 194 16.38 -18.30 4.09
CA TYR A 194 15.75 -18.48 2.78
C TYR A 194 16.76 -18.91 1.70
N LYS A 195 17.92 -18.25 1.62
CA LYS A 195 18.98 -18.60 0.67
C LYS A 195 19.45 -20.05 0.88
N LYS A 196 19.62 -20.49 2.13
CA LYS A 196 20.00 -21.88 2.47
C LYS A 196 18.95 -22.89 2.02
N LYS A 197 17.66 -22.63 2.31
CA LYS A 197 16.56 -23.51 1.88
C LYS A 197 16.50 -23.64 0.36
N ARG A 198 16.67 -22.53 -0.36
CA ARG A 198 16.64 -22.53 -1.83
C ARG A 198 17.82 -23.26 -2.45
N ILE A 199 19.02 -23.15 -1.88
CA ILE A 199 20.19 -23.90 -2.34
C ILE A 199 19.99 -25.41 -2.10
N ALA A 200 19.44 -25.80 -0.95
CA ALA A 200 19.16 -27.21 -0.65
C ALA A 200 18.13 -27.82 -1.63
N GLU A 201 17.11 -27.05 -2.03
CA GLU A 201 16.14 -27.44 -3.06
C GLU A 201 16.80 -27.60 -4.45
N LEU A 202 17.71 -26.70 -4.82
CA LEU A 202 18.47 -26.84 -6.06
C LEU A 202 19.40 -28.06 -6.02
N GLU A 203 19.98 -28.37 -4.85
CA GLU A 203 20.82 -29.55 -4.68
C GLU A 203 20.02 -30.85 -4.83
N SER A 204 18.78 -30.91 -4.30
CA SER A 204 17.90 -32.06 -4.52
C SER A 204 17.50 -32.19 -5.99
N LEU A 205 17.19 -31.09 -6.68
CA LEU A 205 16.86 -31.11 -8.11
C LEU A 205 18.03 -31.57 -8.99
N LYS A 206 19.25 -31.22 -8.59
CA LYS A 206 20.49 -31.70 -9.22
C LYS A 206 20.67 -33.21 -9.00
N GLN A 207 20.47 -33.70 -7.77
CA GLN A 207 20.56 -35.13 -7.45
C GLN A 207 19.50 -35.96 -8.20
N GLU A 208 18.33 -35.39 -8.45
CA GLU A 208 17.26 -35.99 -9.27
C GLU A 208 17.53 -35.93 -10.79
N GLY A 209 18.64 -35.32 -11.22
CA GLY A 209 19.00 -35.18 -12.64
C GLY A 209 18.12 -34.22 -13.45
N LYS A 210 17.31 -33.39 -12.78
CA LYS A 210 16.40 -32.43 -13.41
C LYS A 210 17.09 -31.15 -13.89
N ILE A 211 18.27 -30.84 -13.34
CA ILE A 211 19.10 -29.69 -13.72
C ILE A 211 20.55 -30.14 -13.90
N SER A 212 21.25 -29.52 -14.85
CA SER A 212 22.67 -29.81 -15.12
C SER A 212 23.61 -29.15 -14.09
N ASP A 213 24.86 -29.63 -14.02
CA ASP A 213 25.90 -29.06 -13.14
C ASP A 213 26.17 -27.57 -13.42
N GLU A 214 26.11 -27.16 -14.68
CA GLU A 214 26.28 -25.76 -15.10
C GLU A 214 25.10 -24.89 -14.66
N GLU A 215 23.87 -25.35 -14.85
CA GLU A 215 22.66 -24.63 -14.44
C GLU A 215 22.57 -24.49 -12.92
N TYR A 216 22.96 -25.51 -12.16
CA TYR A 216 23.05 -25.44 -10.71
C TYR A 216 24.04 -24.35 -10.26
N SER A 217 25.24 -24.33 -10.86
CA SER A 217 26.28 -23.34 -10.53
C SER A 217 25.82 -21.91 -10.82
N GLU A 218 25.18 -21.69 -11.97
CA GLU A 218 24.63 -20.39 -12.36
C GLU A 218 23.53 -19.93 -11.37
N MET A 219 22.57 -20.79 -11.05
CA MET A 219 21.47 -20.44 -10.15
C MET A 219 21.94 -20.17 -8.71
N VAL A 220 22.88 -20.96 -8.19
CA VAL A 220 23.48 -20.73 -6.87
C VAL A 220 24.24 -19.40 -6.84
N SER A 221 25.02 -19.09 -7.88
CA SER A 221 25.75 -17.82 -7.97
C SER A 221 24.81 -16.62 -7.95
N LYS A 222 23.65 -16.72 -8.61
CA LYS A 222 22.62 -15.68 -8.65
C LYS A 222 21.98 -15.45 -7.28
N ILE A 223 21.69 -16.52 -6.54
CA ILE A 223 21.12 -16.45 -5.18
C ILE A 223 22.11 -15.83 -4.19
N LEU A 224 23.40 -16.17 -4.30
CA LEU A 224 24.43 -15.62 -3.40
C LEU A 224 24.68 -14.14 -3.65
N ASN A 225 24.66 -13.70 -4.91
CA ASN A 225 24.94 -12.32 -5.31
C ASN A 225 23.73 -11.36 -5.22
N GLU A 226 22.54 -11.84 -4.89
CA GLU A 226 21.35 -11.01 -4.70
C GLU A 226 21.48 -10.18 -3.40
N LYS A 227 21.50 -8.84 -3.55
CA LYS A 227 21.67 -7.85 -2.46
C LYS A 227 20.36 -7.58 -1.71
#